data_AF-A0AAD9DBQ5-F1
#
_entry.id   AF-A0AAD9DBQ5-F1
#
_cell.length_a   1.000
_cell.length_b   1.000
_cell.length_c   1.000
_cell.angle_alpha   90.00
_cell.angle_beta   90.00
_cell.angle_gamma   90.00
#
_symmetry.space_group_name_H-M   'P 1'
#
loop_
_entity.id
_entity.type
_entity.pdbx_description
1 polymer ?
#
loop_
_entity_poly.entity_id
_entity_poly.type
_entity_poly.pdbx_seq_one_letter_code
_entity_poly.pdbx_strand_id
1 'polypeptide(L)'
;MTAEEEYCTVVRCENVNVASSNTFPNALASIGVHLDNVGDIVIEDSNTVCFVVTPEVTKQCLRLLSKELVGTGVSLSVVDSHEFMPHGEMQEMKLSRVLERQMERKKLDAGYVQFG
;
A
#
# COMPACT_ATOMS: atom_id res chain seq x y z
N MET A 1 15.63 -20.78 -0.97
CA MET A 1 14.30 -20.26 -1.32
C MET A 1 13.31 -21.04 -0.50
N THR A 2 12.92 -20.48 0.64
CA THR A 2 11.86 -21.04 1.47
C THR A 2 10.52 -20.71 0.82
N ALA A 3 9.52 -21.59 0.97
CA ALA A 3 8.21 -21.42 0.35
C ALA A 3 7.57 -20.06 0.67
N GLU A 4 7.88 -19.45 1.81
CA GLU A 4 7.35 -18.15 2.25
C GLU A 4 7.80 -16.98 1.36
N GLU A 5 9.01 -17.01 0.79
CA GLU A 5 9.52 -15.98 -0.14
C GLU A 5 8.77 -16.00 -1.49
N GLU A 6 8.09 -17.12 -1.82
CA GLU A 6 7.27 -17.23 -3.02
C GLU A 6 5.88 -16.63 -2.84
N TYR A 7 5.40 -16.46 -1.60
CA TYR A 7 4.03 -16.01 -1.32
C TYR A 7 3.93 -14.56 -0.83
N CYS A 8 4.94 -14.06 -0.12
CA CYS A 8 4.89 -12.70 0.41
C CYS A 8 6.26 -11.99 0.41
N THR A 9 6.21 -10.66 0.30
CA THR A 9 7.36 -9.78 0.36
C THR A 9 7.06 -8.65 1.33
N VAL A 10 7.98 -8.37 2.25
CA VAL A 10 7.85 -7.23 3.15
C VAL A 10 8.53 -6.01 2.54
N VAL A 11 7.79 -4.90 2.49
CA VAL A 11 8.29 -3.62 2.02
C VAL A 11 8.34 -2.66 3.20
N ARG A 12 9.50 -2.06 3.42
CA ARG A 12 9.69 -0.95 4.36
C ARG A 12 9.66 0.36 3.60
N CYS A 13 8.91 1.32 4.13
CA CYS A 13 8.85 2.69 3.70
C CYS A 13 9.41 3.59 4.80
N GLU A 14 10.40 4.40 4.47
CA GLU A 14 11.05 5.33 5.40
C GLU A 14 10.85 6.78 4.94
N ASN A 15 11.01 7.72 5.87
CA ASN A 15 10.85 9.17 5.68
C ASN A 15 9.45 9.60 5.21
N VAL A 16 8.42 8.83 5.54
CA VAL A 16 7.02 9.13 5.23
C VAL A 16 6.36 9.86 6.38
N ASN A 17 5.74 11.01 6.15
CA ASN A 17 4.92 11.65 7.18
C ASN A 17 3.59 10.88 7.31
N VAL A 18 3.51 9.95 8.26
CA VAL A 18 2.34 9.09 8.46
C VAL A 18 1.08 9.90 8.82
N ALA A 19 1.23 11.00 9.57
CA ALA A 19 0.10 11.84 10.00
C ALA A 19 -0.51 12.66 8.85
N SER A 20 0.32 13.07 7.87
CA SER A 20 -0.12 13.90 6.73
C SER A 20 -0.34 13.11 5.45
N SER A 21 0.13 11.86 5.37
CA SER A 21 -0.07 11.01 4.21
C SER A 21 -1.49 10.46 4.16
N ASN A 22 -1.97 10.18 2.94
CA ASN A 22 -3.11 9.30 2.78
C ASN A 22 -2.84 7.96 3.48
N THR A 23 -3.88 7.30 3.99
CA THR A 23 -3.71 5.94 4.54
C THR A 23 -3.06 5.05 3.48
N PHE A 24 -2.18 4.14 3.89
CA PHE A 24 -1.47 3.29 2.95
C PHE A 24 -2.40 2.47 2.05
N PRO A 25 -3.55 1.95 2.53
CA PRO A 25 -4.54 1.31 1.65
C PRO A 25 -5.02 2.23 0.51
N ASN A 26 -5.20 3.52 0.79
CA ASN A 26 -5.62 4.50 -0.21
C ASN A 26 -4.50 4.78 -1.23
N ALA A 27 -3.26 4.92 -0.77
CA ALA A 27 -2.10 5.14 -1.64
C ALA A 27 -1.79 3.91 -2.51
N LEU A 28 -1.98 2.70 -1.99
CA LEU A 28 -1.85 1.45 -2.74
C LEU A 28 -2.95 1.35 -3.80
N ALA A 29 -4.19 1.68 -3.44
CA ALA A 29 -5.31 1.69 -4.36
C ALA A 29 -5.13 2.75 -5.48
N SER A 30 -4.56 3.93 -5.19
CA SER A 30 -4.35 4.98 -6.19
C SER A 30 -3.30 4.61 -7.24
N ILE A 31 -2.26 3.84 -6.85
CA ILE A 31 -1.29 3.28 -7.80
C ILE A 31 -1.80 2.03 -8.53
N GLY A 32 -3.03 1.58 -8.27
CA GLY A 32 -3.65 0.42 -8.91
C GLY A 32 -3.30 -0.93 -8.30
N VAL A 33 -2.82 -0.98 -7.05
CA VAL A 33 -2.63 -2.22 -6.30
C VAL A 33 -3.93 -2.62 -5.63
N HIS A 34 -4.39 -3.85 -5.90
CA HIS A 34 -5.58 -4.40 -5.24
C HIS A 34 -5.26 -4.75 -3.79
N LEU A 35 -6.15 -4.43 -2.85
CA LEU A 35 -5.92 -4.67 -1.43
C LEU A 35 -5.80 -6.17 -1.08
N ASP A 36 -6.38 -7.06 -1.88
CA ASP A 36 -6.19 -8.51 -1.74
C ASP A 36 -4.73 -8.96 -1.94
N ASN A 37 -3.91 -8.13 -2.60
CA ASN A 37 -2.48 -8.37 -2.78
C ASN A 37 -1.62 -7.74 -1.67
N VAL A 38 -2.26 -7.18 -0.64
CA VAL A 38 -1.63 -6.48 0.47
C VAL A 38 -2.05 -7.19 1.76
N GLY A 39 -1.07 -7.55 2.57
CA GLY A 39 -1.28 -8.09 3.92
C GLY A 39 -1.26 -6.98 4.96
N ASP A 40 -0.74 -7.29 6.13
CA ASP A 40 -0.70 -6.33 7.22
C ASP A 40 0.17 -5.11 6.92
N ILE A 41 -0.30 -3.96 7.39
CA ILE A 41 0.41 -2.68 7.35
C ILE A 41 0.69 -2.30 8.80
N VAL A 42 1.96 -2.18 9.14
CA VAL A 42 2.45 -1.89 10.49
C VAL A 42 3.18 -0.56 10.49
N ILE A 43 2.70 0.37 11.29
CA ILE A 43 3.32 1.68 11.49
C ILE A 43 4.31 1.52 12.66
N GLU A 44 5.61 1.51 12.36
CA GLU A 44 6.65 1.36 13.40
C GLU A 44 6.87 2.68 14.16
N ASP A 45 6.88 3.80 13.44
CA ASP A 45 7.02 5.13 14.02
C ASP A 45 6.33 6.19 13.13
N SER A 46 6.52 7.48 13.44
CA SER A 46 5.91 8.59 12.68
C SER A 46 6.44 8.77 11.25
N ASN A 47 7.54 8.11 10.91
CA ASN A 47 8.31 8.21 9.67
C ASN A 47 8.53 6.87 8.95
N THR A 48 8.21 5.75 9.58
CA THR A 48 8.54 4.40 9.12
C THR A 48 7.31 3.51 9.15
N VAL A 49 7.00 2.90 8.00
CA VAL A 49 5.88 1.98 7.84
C VAL A 49 6.33 0.76 7.09
N CYS A 50 5.95 -0.41 7.59
CA CYS A 50 6.21 -1.68 6.96
C CYS A 50 4.89 -2.29 6.50
N PHE A 51 4.87 -2.91 5.33
CA PHE A 51 3.69 -3.56 4.82
C PHE A 51 4.03 -4.81 4.03
N VAL A 52 3.16 -5.80 4.11
CA VAL A 52 3.30 -7.06 3.40
C VAL A 52 2.57 -6.98 2.06
N VAL A 53 3.19 -7.46 0.99
CA VAL A 53 2.58 -7.53 -0.34
C VAL A 53 2.90 -8.86 -1.03
N THR A 54 2.11 -9.20 -2.04
CA THR A 54 2.48 -10.29 -2.95
C THR A 54 3.67 -9.88 -3.83
N PRO A 55 4.56 -10.83 -4.20
CA PRO A 55 5.73 -10.53 -5.05
C PRO A 55 5.37 -9.87 -6.40
N GLU A 56 4.16 -10.12 -6.90
CA GLU A 56 3.65 -9.58 -8.16
C GLU A 56 3.54 -8.05 -8.14
N VAL A 57 3.16 -7.47 -7.00
CA VAL A 57 2.93 -6.01 -6.87
C VAL A 57 4.13 -5.29 -6.27
N THR A 58 5.12 -5.99 -5.71
CA THR A 58 6.31 -5.42 -5.07
C THR A 58 7.01 -4.37 -5.93
N LYS A 59 7.31 -4.69 -7.20
CA LYS A 59 8.01 -3.77 -8.11
C LYS A 59 7.19 -2.50 -8.40
N GLN A 60 5.87 -2.63 -8.45
CA GLN A 60 4.96 -1.50 -8.67
C GLN A 60 4.94 -0.60 -7.43
N CYS A 61 4.85 -1.18 -6.24
CA CYS A 61 4.91 -0.45 -4.97
C CYS A 61 6.22 0.35 -4.84
N LEU A 62 7.38 -0.29 -5.04
CA LEU A 62 8.68 0.38 -4.93
C LEU A 62 8.83 1.57 -5.90
N ARG A 63 8.22 1.47 -7.09
CA ARG A 63 8.36 2.49 -8.15
C ARG A 63 7.38 3.65 -8.02
N LEU A 64 6.15 3.38 -7.60
CA LEU A 64 5.05 4.35 -7.67
C LEU A 64 4.62 4.89 -6.31
N LEU A 65 4.74 4.11 -5.24
CA LEU A 65 4.17 4.48 -3.94
C LEU A 65 4.87 5.71 -3.34
N SER A 66 6.18 5.90 -3.59
CA SER A 66 6.92 7.10 -3.17
C SER A 66 6.37 8.41 -3.73
N LYS A 67 5.56 8.37 -4.80
CA LYS A 67 4.94 9.56 -5.42
C LYS A 67 3.59 9.94 -4.79
N GLU A 68 2.94 8.98 -4.14
CA GLU A 68 1.62 9.16 -3.51
C GLU A 68 1.73 9.49 -2.02
N LEU A 69 2.88 9.20 -1.41
CA LEU A 69 3.15 9.44 0.00
C LEU A 69 3.71 10.85 0.22
N VAL A 70 3.37 11.44 1.36
CA VAL A 70 3.87 12.77 1.76
C VAL A 70 5.09 12.55 2.64
N GLY A 71 6.24 13.04 2.23
CA GLY A 71 7.48 12.90 2.99
C GLY A 71 8.66 13.54 2.27
N THR A 72 9.79 13.68 2.98
CA THR A 72 11.01 14.26 2.43
C THR A 72 12.02 13.14 2.19
N GLY A 73 12.28 12.81 0.92
CA GLY A 73 13.19 11.72 0.59
C GLY A 73 12.64 10.34 0.92
N VAL A 74 11.34 10.12 0.64
CA VAL A 74 10.67 8.82 0.84
C VAL A 74 11.43 7.71 0.11
N SER A 75 11.87 6.71 0.86
CA SER A 75 12.56 5.53 0.35
C SER A 75 11.75 4.28 0.63
N LEU A 76 11.69 3.38 -0.35
CA LEU A 76 11.09 2.06 -0.20
C LEU A 76 12.12 0.98 -0.50
N SER A 77 12.19 -0.02 0.37
CA SER A 77 13.09 -1.15 0.25
C SER A 77 12.38 -2.46 0.58
N VAL A 78 12.82 -3.54 -0.05
CA VAL A 78 12.41 -4.90 0.33
C VAL A 78 13.25 -5.33 1.52
N VAL A 79 12.61 -5.89 2.53
CA VAL A 79 13.29 -6.41 3.71
C VAL A 79 13.40 -7.93 3.58
N ASP A 80 14.60 -8.47 3.83
CA ASP A 80 14.82 -9.91 3.87
C ASP A 80 14.00 -10.52 5.01
N SER A 81 13.14 -11.47 4.64
CA SER A 81 12.08 -12.05 5.49
C SER A 81 12.61 -12.85 6.68
N HIS A 82 13.88 -13.22 6.69
CA HIS A 82 14.40 -14.22 7.62
C HIS A 82 14.49 -13.76 9.08
N GLU A 83 14.46 -12.45 9.36
CA GLU A 83 14.56 -11.92 10.73
C GLU A 83 13.65 -10.69 10.97
N PHE A 84 12.79 -10.32 10.02
CA PHE A 84 12.03 -9.08 10.12
C PHE A 84 10.69 -9.27 10.82
N MET A 85 10.60 -8.82 12.08
CA MET A 85 9.35 -8.70 12.83
C MET A 85 9.08 -7.22 13.13
N PRO A 86 8.13 -6.58 12.43
CA PRO A 86 7.84 -5.17 12.67
C PRO A 86 7.19 -4.98 14.05
N HIS A 87 7.60 -3.92 14.75
CA HIS A 87 7.04 -3.54 16.04
C HIS A 87 6.30 -2.21 15.89
N GLY A 88 4.98 -2.21 16.02
CA GLY A 88 4.20 -1.00 15.74
C GLY A 88 2.69 -1.19 15.84
N GLU A 89 1.96 -0.12 15.51
CA GLU A 89 0.50 -0.15 15.43
C GLU A 89 0.06 -0.73 14.08
N MET A 90 -0.85 -1.70 14.11
CA MET A 90 -1.45 -2.23 12.88
C MET A 90 -2.46 -1.21 12.34
N GLN A 91 -2.28 -0.80 11.08
CA GLN A 91 -3.23 0.06 10.40
C GLN A 91 -4.41 -0.77 9.88
N GLU A 92 -5.63 -0.29 10.11
CA GLU A 92 -6.84 -0.95 9.61
C GLU A 92 -6.87 -0.95 8.07
N MET A 93 -6.99 -2.14 7.46
CA MET A 93 -7.12 -2.31 6.01
C MET A 93 -8.53 -2.00 5.52
N LYS A 94 -8.99 -0.78 5.77
CA LYS A 94 -10.23 -0.25 5.18
C LYS A 94 -9.93 0.98 4.35
N LEU A 95 -10.48 1.01 3.14
CA LEU A 95 -10.51 2.22 2.35
C LEU A 95 -11.27 3.30 3.12
N SER A 96 -10.82 4.55 2.99
CA SER A 96 -11.60 5.64 3.54
C SER A 96 -12.96 5.71 2.82
N ARG A 97 -14.04 6.01 3.56
CA ARG A 97 -15.41 6.16 2.99
C ARG A 97 -15.49 7.13 1.81
N VAL A 98 -14.55 8.07 1.73
CA VAL A 98 -14.44 9.04 0.63
C VAL A 98 -13.93 8.37 -0.64
N LEU A 99 -12.91 7.51 -0.53
CA LEU A 99 -12.35 6.76 -1.65
C LEU A 99 -13.27 5.66 -2.14
N GLU A 100 -13.98 4.97 -1.24
CA GLU A 100 -15.04 4.01 -1.62
C GLU A 100 -16.07 4.68 -2.55
N ARG A 101 -16.55 5.86 -2.16
CA ARG A 101 -17.52 6.64 -2.97
C ARG A 101 -16.93 7.12 -4.29
N GLN A 102 -15.65 7.47 -4.35
CA GLN A 102 -15.00 7.88 -5.60
C GLN A 102 -14.76 6.69 -6.54
N MET A 103 -14.41 5.52 -6.00
CA MET A 103 -14.28 4.30 -6.78
C MET A 103 -15.63 3.80 -7.30
N GLU A 104 -16.69 3.88 -6.50
CA GLU A 104 -18.06 3.61 -6.95
C GLU A 104 -18.48 4.55 -8.08
N ARG A 105 -18.17 5.85 -7.95
CA ARG A 105 -18.43 6.83 -9.02
C ARG A 105 -17.66 6.52 -10.30
N LYS A 106 -16.38 6.15 -10.21
CA LYS A 106 -15.59 5.74 -11.39
C LYS A 106 -16.09 4.44 -12.02
N LYS A 107 -16.60 3.49 -11.22
CA LYS A 107 -17.26 2.28 -11.73
C LYS A 107 -18.56 2.59 -12.46
N LEU A 108 -19.33 3.56 -11.96
CA LEU A 108 -20.55 4.07 -12.60
C LEU A 108 -20.23 4.85 -13.88
N ASP A 109 -19.14 5.60 -13.96
CA ASP A 109 -18.72 6.30 -15.19
C ASP A 109 -18.21 5.32 -16.27
N ALA A 110 -17.61 4.20 -15.87
CA ALA A 110 -17.15 3.16 -16.79
C ALA A 110 -18.28 2.26 -17.33
N GLY A 111 -19.50 2.39 -16.81
CA GLY A 111 -20.66 1.61 -17.22
C GLY A 111 -21.91 2.47 -17.36
N TYR A 112 -22.36 2.63 -18.61
CA TYR A 112 -23.54 3.37 -19.13
C TYR A 112 -23.22 4.80 -19.62
N VAL A 113 -23.54 5.16 -20.87
CA VAL A 113 -24.90 5.02 -21.43
C VAL A 113 -24.94 4.60 -22.91
N GLN A 114 -25.65 3.50 -23.15
CA GLN A 114 -26.27 3.17 -24.43
C GLN A 114 -27.38 4.20 -24.71
N PHE A 115 -27.21 5.03 -25.74
CA PHE A 115 -28.32 5.70 -26.41
C PHE A 115 -28.18 5.44 -27.91
N GLY A 116 -29.20 4.77 -28.45
CA GLY A 116 -29.32 4.33 -29.84
C GLY A 116 -30.13 3.06 -29.91
#